data_AF-A0A382UW25-F1
#
_entry.id   AF-A0A382UW25-F1
#
_cell.length_a   1.000
_cell.length_b   1.000
_cell.length_c   1.000
_cell.angle_alpha   90.00
_cell.angle_beta   90.00
_cell.angle_gamma   90.00
#
_symmetry.space_group_name_H-M   'P 1'
#
loop_
_entity.id
_entity.type
_entity.pdbx_description
1 polymer ?
#
loop_
_entity_poly.entity_id
_entity_poly.type
_entity_poly.pdbx_seq_one_letter_code
_entity_poly.pdbx_strand_id
1 'polypeptide(L)'
;MSRLYKILILVVLLSSIVLAHDLPGSQDTKLTLFEKFIGVLVSSALIFSLIKGYLTVNKIWKRRKNEEVANSISIVAAMLGFAVGLPFLLNSIIITEDYFSAAKSVIALFLAVIFTLIGTGYFVDKNRGASFITLLGRALQLEGKESGDLINDMLRPKGARKIIDILHKLAAIDDDIAQEEIDLINQFSEKWDIEVPDIKPGKPEEVTNLVQLKGLVQSYLDEGPDTDVAEGLVDLINLMAEADDEVT
;
A
#
# COMPACT_ATOMS: atom_id res chain seq x y z
N MET A 1 -31.80 -2.81 5.62
CA MET A 1 -30.85 -3.89 5.95
C MET A 1 -31.51 -5.25 6.17
N SER A 2 -32.61 -5.38 6.93
CA SER A 2 -33.24 -6.69 7.26
C SER A 2 -33.70 -7.55 6.05
N ARG A 3 -34.17 -6.94 4.95
CA ARG A 3 -34.64 -7.70 3.76
C ARG A 3 -33.51 -8.33 2.95
N LEU A 4 -32.34 -7.69 2.88
CA LEU A 4 -31.20 -8.15 2.07
C LEU A 4 -30.58 -9.43 2.67
N TYR A 5 -30.46 -9.47 4.00
CA TYR A 5 -29.94 -10.63 4.73
C TYR A 5 -30.85 -11.86 4.61
N LYS A 6 -32.17 -11.67 4.63
CA LYS A 6 -33.15 -12.75 4.43
C LYS A 6 -33.09 -13.33 3.02
N ILE A 7 -32.92 -12.48 2.00
CA ILE A 7 -32.73 -12.91 0.61
C ILE A 7 -31.41 -13.67 0.48
N LEU A 8 -30.34 -13.19 1.11
CA LEU A 8 -29.03 -13.84 1.09
C LEU A 8 -29.08 -15.25 1.72
N ILE A 9 -29.73 -15.40 2.88
CA ILE A 9 -29.96 -16.71 3.52
C ILE A 9 -30.80 -17.62 2.62
N LEU A 10 -31.86 -17.09 2.00
CA LEU A 10 -32.72 -17.85 1.11
C LEU A 10 -31.95 -18.33 -0.13
N VAL A 11 -31.06 -17.50 -0.69
CA VAL A 11 -30.21 -17.84 -1.85
C VAL A 11 -29.15 -18.88 -1.46
N VAL A 12 -28.56 -18.79 -0.26
CA VAL A 12 -27.62 -19.79 0.26
C VAL A 12 -28.35 -21.13 0.50
N LEU A 13 -29.56 -21.10 1.05
CA LEU A 13 -30.39 -22.31 1.24
C LEU A 13 -30.84 -22.90 -0.12
N LEU A 14 -31.27 -22.08 -1.08
CA LEU A 14 -31.70 -22.54 -2.40
C LEU A 14 -30.52 -23.09 -3.23
N SER A 15 -29.34 -22.46 -3.15
CA SER A 15 -28.13 -22.97 -3.82
C SER A 15 -27.66 -24.30 -3.20
N SER A 16 -27.82 -24.49 -1.89
CA SER A 16 -27.55 -25.79 -1.25
C SER A 16 -28.50 -26.92 -1.68
N ILE A 17 -29.71 -26.59 -2.13
CA ILE A 17 -30.67 -27.57 -2.69
C ILE A 17 -30.33 -27.88 -4.15
N VAL A 18 -29.89 -26.89 -4.94
CA VAL A 18 -29.52 -27.08 -6.35
C VAL A 18 -28.20 -27.85 -6.50
N LEU A 19 -27.22 -27.64 -5.62
CA LEU A 19 -25.95 -28.38 -5.59
C LEU A 19 -26.04 -29.78 -4.97
N ALA A 20 -27.16 -30.11 -4.32
CA ALA A 20 -27.44 -31.47 -3.87
C ALA A 20 -27.98 -32.35 -5.02
N HIS A 21 -28.36 -31.77 -6.15
CA HIS A 21 -28.68 -32.51 -7.37
C HIS A 21 -27.43 -32.58 -8.25
N ASP A 22 -27.04 -33.81 -8.58
CA ASP A 22 -25.77 -34.21 -9.17
C ASP A 22 -25.18 -33.25 -10.22
N LEU A 23 -23.97 -32.76 -9.94
CA LEU A 23 -23.06 -32.23 -10.95
C LEU A 23 -22.70 -33.38 -11.92
N PRO A 24 -22.89 -33.22 -13.24
CA PRO A 24 -22.61 -34.29 -14.18
C PRO A 24 -21.09 -34.49 -14.27
N GLY A 25 -20.58 -35.55 -13.64
CA GLY A 25 -19.17 -35.95 -13.75
C GLY A 25 -18.57 -36.69 -12.55
N SER A 26 -19.22 -36.76 -11.39
CA SER A 26 -18.65 -37.51 -10.26
C SER A 26 -18.91 -39.01 -10.40
N GLN A 27 -17.87 -39.77 -10.75
CA GLN A 27 -17.86 -41.22 -10.55
C GLN A 27 -18.17 -41.55 -9.08
N ASP A 28 -18.91 -42.65 -8.88
CA ASP A 28 -19.48 -43.19 -7.64
C ASP A 28 -18.52 -43.27 -6.44
N THR A 29 -18.19 -42.11 -5.85
CA THR A 29 -17.63 -42.03 -4.51
C THR A 29 -18.66 -41.30 -3.67
N LYS A 30 -19.35 -42.01 -2.77
CA LYS A 30 -20.28 -41.37 -1.82
C LYS A 30 -19.49 -40.40 -0.95
N LEU A 31 -19.52 -39.12 -1.31
CA LEU A 31 -18.92 -38.04 -0.52
C LEU A 31 -19.45 -38.12 0.91
N THR A 32 -18.53 -38.04 1.86
CA THR A 32 -18.84 -37.95 3.28
C THR A 32 -19.67 -36.69 3.56
N LEU A 33 -20.41 -36.68 4.67
CA LEU A 33 -21.15 -35.48 5.09
C LEU A 33 -20.23 -34.26 5.25
N PHE A 34 -18.98 -34.49 5.66
CA PHE A 34 -17.97 -33.45 5.78
C PHE A 34 -17.57 -32.86 4.41
N GLU A 35 -17.29 -33.71 3.41
CA GLU A 35 -16.94 -33.24 2.06
C GLU A 35 -18.11 -32.49 1.40
N LYS A 36 -19.35 -32.96 1.59
CA LYS A 36 -20.54 -32.23 1.11
C LYS A 36 -20.66 -30.86 1.78
N PHE A 37 -20.39 -30.76 3.08
CA PHE A 37 -20.38 -29.49 3.80
C PHE A 37 -19.30 -28.54 3.27
N ILE A 38 -18.08 -29.03 3.07
CA ILE A 38 -16.99 -28.25 2.46
C ILE A 38 -17.38 -27.78 1.05
N GLY A 39 -17.99 -28.64 0.23
CA GLY A 39 -18.47 -28.28 -1.11
C GLY A 39 -19.46 -27.12 -1.12
N VAL A 40 -20.39 -27.09 -0.16
CA VAL A 40 -21.35 -25.98 0.02
C VAL A 40 -20.63 -24.70 0.45
N LEU A 41 -19.67 -24.79 1.39
CA LEU A 41 -18.88 -23.63 1.82
C LEU A 41 -18.07 -23.02 0.67
N VAL A 42 -17.39 -23.87 -0.10
CA VAL A 42 -16.61 -23.46 -1.28
C VAL A 42 -17.53 -22.80 -2.30
N SER A 43 -18.65 -23.43 -2.66
CA SER A 43 -19.61 -22.86 -3.61
C SER A 43 -20.16 -21.50 -3.15
N SER A 44 -20.47 -21.38 -1.86
CA SER A 44 -20.94 -20.12 -1.25
C SER A 44 -19.85 -19.04 -1.30
N ALA A 45 -18.58 -19.41 -1.11
CA ALA A 45 -17.46 -18.46 -1.15
C ALA A 45 -17.34 -17.74 -2.50
N LEU A 46 -17.71 -18.37 -3.61
CA LEU A 46 -17.72 -17.72 -4.92
C LEU A 46 -18.81 -16.65 -5.01
N ILE A 47 -20.01 -16.96 -4.53
CA ILE A 47 -21.14 -16.01 -4.46
C ILE A 47 -20.75 -14.82 -3.58
N PHE A 48 -20.17 -15.08 -2.41
CA PHE A 48 -19.67 -14.02 -1.53
C PHE A 48 -18.58 -13.18 -2.19
N SER A 49 -17.68 -13.80 -2.96
CA SER A 49 -16.64 -13.09 -3.71
C SER A 49 -17.22 -12.16 -4.77
N LEU A 50 -18.25 -12.61 -5.49
CA LEU A 50 -18.97 -11.78 -6.46
C LEU A 50 -19.67 -10.59 -5.79
N ILE A 51 -20.38 -10.83 -4.68
CA ILE A 51 -21.05 -9.77 -3.93
C ILE A 51 -20.04 -8.75 -3.39
N LYS A 52 -18.93 -9.23 -2.81
CA LYS A 52 -17.84 -8.38 -2.32
C LYS A 52 -17.28 -7.53 -3.47
N GLY A 53 -16.94 -8.16 -4.60
CA GLY A 53 -16.45 -7.47 -5.78
C GLY A 53 -17.40 -6.38 -6.26
N TYR A 54 -18.69 -6.72 -6.40
CA TYR A 54 -19.74 -5.76 -6.78
C TYR A 54 -19.83 -4.57 -5.81
N LEU A 55 -19.85 -4.82 -4.50
CA LEU A 55 -19.96 -3.76 -3.51
C LEU A 55 -18.74 -2.84 -3.53
N THR A 56 -17.53 -3.40 -3.64
CA THR A 56 -16.29 -2.63 -3.73
C THR A 56 -16.29 -1.75 -4.98
N VAL A 57 -16.60 -2.33 -6.14
CA VAL A 57 -16.69 -1.58 -7.41
C VAL A 57 -17.76 -0.50 -7.30
N ASN A 58 -18.99 -0.84 -6.89
CA ASN A 58 -20.09 0.11 -6.82
C ASN A 58 -19.79 1.32 -5.91
N LYS A 59 -19.10 1.10 -4.80
CA LYS A 59 -18.70 2.17 -3.86
C LYS A 59 -17.72 3.17 -4.49
N ILE A 60 -16.81 2.69 -5.33
CA ILE A 60 -15.77 3.52 -5.95
C ILE A 60 -16.28 4.09 -7.29
N TRP A 61 -17.01 3.30 -8.07
CA TRP A 61 -17.56 3.67 -9.37
C TRP A 61 -18.41 4.93 -9.33
N LYS A 62 -19.22 5.11 -8.28
CA LYS A 62 -20.03 6.33 -8.09
C LYS A 62 -19.19 7.60 -7.97
N ARG A 63 -17.93 7.48 -7.51
CA ARG A 63 -17.01 8.58 -7.24
C ARG A 63 -15.77 8.56 -8.14
N ARG A 64 -15.76 7.73 -9.19
CA ARG A 64 -14.63 7.50 -10.11
C ARG A 64 -14.10 8.74 -10.82
N LYS A 65 -14.86 9.83 -10.83
CA LYS A 65 -14.48 11.10 -11.45
C LYS A 65 -13.73 12.04 -10.51
N ASN A 66 -13.74 11.77 -9.20
CA ASN A 66 -13.00 12.55 -8.22
C ASN A 66 -11.51 12.16 -8.28
N GLU A 67 -10.64 13.15 -8.42
CA GLU A 67 -9.18 13.01 -8.46
C GLU A 67 -8.65 12.35 -7.17
N GLU A 68 -9.16 12.74 -6.00
CA GLU A 68 -8.78 12.14 -4.71
C GLU A 68 -9.07 10.63 -4.66
N VAL A 69 -10.18 10.21 -5.26
CA VAL A 69 -10.56 8.78 -5.30
C VAL A 69 -9.65 8.00 -6.24
N ALA A 70 -9.23 8.61 -7.35
CA ALA A 70 -8.25 8.00 -8.24
C ALA A 70 -6.89 7.86 -7.53
N ASN A 71 -6.40 8.94 -6.92
CA ASN A 71 -5.10 8.96 -6.24
C ASN A 71 -5.07 8.04 -5.00
N SER A 72 -6.20 7.77 -4.36
CA SER A 72 -6.27 6.84 -3.22
C SER A 72 -6.13 5.34 -3.59
N ILE A 73 -6.13 5.00 -4.89
CA ILE A 73 -6.03 3.61 -5.35
C ILE A 73 -4.58 3.32 -5.71
N SER A 74 -4.00 2.34 -5.01
CA SER A 74 -2.70 1.77 -5.37
C SER A 74 -2.75 1.09 -6.74
N ILE A 75 -2.13 1.74 -7.73
CA ILE A 75 -1.89 1.20 -9.07
C ILE A 75 -0.86 0.07 -9.02
N VAL A 76 0.18 0.17 -8.18
CA VAL A 76 1.15 -0.92 -8.01
C VAL A 76 0.46 -2.19 -7.52
N ALA A 77 -0.41 -2.10 -6.51
CA ALA A 77 -1.18 -3.26 -6.04
C ALA A 77 -2.14 -3.79 -7.11
N ALA A 78 -2.80 -2.92 -7.88
CA ALA A 78 -3.64 -3.34 -8.99
C ALA A 78 -2.84 -4.07 -10.08
N MET A 79 -1.62 -3.59 -10.38
CA MET A 79 -0.70 -4.21 -11.34
C MET A 79 -0.15 -5.55 -10.87
N LEU A 80 0.18 -5.68 -9.58
CA LEU A 80 0.53 -6.96 -8.96
C LEU A 80 -0.63 -7.97 -9.04
N GLY A 81 -1.87 -7.48 -9.00
CA GLY A 81 -3.07 -8.27 -9.27
C GLY A 81 -3.02 -8.98 -10.62
N PHE A 82 -2.48 -8.36 -11.67
CA PHE A 82 -2.26 -9.02 -12.97
C PHE A 82 -1.08 -9.99 -12.94
N ALA A 83 0.03 -9.58 -12.34
CA ALA A 83 1.24 -10.39 -12.24
C ALA A 83 0.97 -11.73 -11.54
N VAL A 84 0.09 -11.75 -10.54
CA VAL A 84 -0.35 -12.97 -9.86
C VAL A 84 -1.55 -13.61 -10.57
N GLY A 85 -2.57 -12.83 -10.91
CA GLY A 85 -3.85 -13.35 -11.41
C GLY A 85 -3.75 -14.06 -12.76
N LEU A 86 -2.91 -13.57 -13.68
CA LEU A 86 -2.78 -14.16 -15.02
C LEU A 86 -2.11 -15.55 -14.97
N PRO A 87 -0.96 -15.76 -14.30
CA PRO A 87 -0.39 -17.11 -14.12
C PRO A 87 -1.36 -18.07 -13.43
N PHE A 88 -2.07 -17.63 -12.38
CA PHE A 88 -3.05 -18.47 -11.69
C PHE A 88 -4.20 -18.87 -12.61
N LEU A 89 -4.74 -17.93 -13.40
CA LEU A 89 -5.79 -18.24 -14.37
C LEU A 89 -5.33 -19.26 -15.41
N LEU A 90 -4.14 -19.06 -15.99
CA LEU A 90 -3.57 -19.96 -16.99
C LEU A 90 -3.33 -21.34 -16.39
N ASN A 91 -2.75 -21.42 -15.20
CA ASN A 91 -2.57 -22.69 -14.48
C ASN A 91 -3.91 -23.39 -14.25
N SER A 92 -4.93 -22.67 -13.79
CA SER A 92 -6.25 -23.25 -13.50
C SER A 92 -6.99 -23.74 -14.75
N ILE A 93 -6.87 -23.06 -15.89
CA ILE A 93 -7.56 -23.45 -17.13
C ILE A 93 -6.78 -24.52 -17.91
N ILE A 94 -5.47 -24.37 -18.02
CA ILE A 94 -4.64 -25.15 -18.95
C ILE A 94 -4.05 -26.39 -18.27
N ILE A 95 -3.68 -26.29 -16.98
CA ILE A 95 -2.90 -27.32 -16.30
C ILE A 95 -3.79 -28.13 -15.35
N THR A 96 -4.50 -27.46 -14.43
CA THR A 96 -5.21 -28.16 -13.34
C THR A 96 -6.68 -28.40 -13.60
N GLU A 97 -7.24 -27.84 -14.69
CA GLU A 97 -8.68 -27.90 -15.04
C GLU A 97 -9.61 -27.50 -13.86
N ASP A 98 -9.11 -26.64 -12.96
CA ASP A 98 -9.87 -26.17 -11.80
C ASP A 98 -10.66 -24.93 -12.18
N TYR A 99 -11.85 -25.17 -12.74
CA TYR A 99 -12.76 -24.13 -13.19
C TYR A 99 -13.24 -23.20 -12.06
N PHE A 100 -13.26 -23.69 -10.82
CA PHE A 100 -13.68 -22.88 -9.68
C PHE A 100 -12.60 -21.85 -9.30
N SER A 101 -11.34 -22.28 -9.27
CA SER A 101 -10.21 -21.36 -9.09
C SER A 101 -10.02 -20.44 -10.29
N ALA A 102 -10.25 -20.93 -11.52
CA ALA A 102 -10.26 -20.09 -12.71
C ALA A 102 -11.31 -18.97 -12.61
N ALA A 103 -12.54 -19.29 -12.19
CA ALA A 103 -13.61 -18.30 -12.00
C ALA A 103 -13.22 -17.23 -10.96
N LYS A 104 -12.58 -17.61 -9.85
CA LYS A 104 -12.06 -16.64 -8.87
C LYS A 104 -10.99 -15.73 -9.47
N SER A 105 -10.05 -16.30 -10.22
CA SER A 105 -8.98 -15.53 -10.88
C SER A 105 -9.53 -14.55 -11.90
N VAL A 106 -10.57 -14.94 -12.68
CA VAL A 106 -11.25 -14.03 -13.60
C VAL A 106 -11.89 -12.85 -12.87
N ILE A 107 -12.58 -13.10 -11.74
CA ILE A 107 -13.17 -12.02 -10.93
C ILE A 107 -12.08 -11.08 -10.40
N ALA A 108 -10.97 -11.63 -9.90
CA ALA A 108 -9.86 -10.83 -9.39
C ALA A 108 -9.21 -9.97 -10.48
N LEU A 109 -8.96 -10.54 -11.66
CA LEU A 109 -8.42 -9.81 -12.82
C LEU A 109 -9.38 -8.72 -13.30
N PHE A 110 -10.67 -9.00 -13.34
CA PHE A 110 -11.68 -7.99 -13.69
C PHE A 110 -11.67 -6.81 -12.70
N LEU A 111 -11.56 -7.09 -11.39
CA LEU A 111 -11.40 -6.05 -10.38
C LEU A 111 -10.10 -5.26 -10.56
N ALA A 112 -8.99 -5.94 -10.87
CA ALA A 112 -7.71 -5.30 -11.14
C ALA A 112 -7.80 -4.34 -12.34
N VAL A 113 -8.51 -4.72 -13.41
CA VAL A 113 -8.78 -3.82 -14.55
C VAL A 113 -9.55 -2.58 -14.11
N ILE A 114 -10.63 -2.76 -13.35
CA ILE A 114 -11.43 -1.63 -12.90
C ILE A 114 -10.60 -0.70 -12.01
N PHE A 115 -9.85 -1.24 -11.04
CA PHE A 115 -9.03 -0.41 -10.16
C PHE A 115 -7.91 0.29 -10.91
N THR A 116 -7.29 -0.36 -11.89
CA THR A 116 -6.28 0.28 -12.74
C THR A 116 -6.89 1.44 -13.53
N LEU A 117 -8.05 1.25 -14.16
CA LEU A 117 -8.72 2.33 -14.89
C LEU A 117 -9.11 3.50 -13.98
N ILE A 118 -9.60 3.23 -12.77
CA ILE A 118 -9.99 4.30 -11.86
C ILE A 118 -8.76 4.98 -11.24
N GLY A 119 -7.77 4.23 -10.77
CA GLY A 119 -6.60 4.76 -10.09
C GLY A 119 -5.69 5.57 -11.02
N THR A 120 -5.66 5.25 -12.32
CA THR A 120 -4.96 6.07 -13.32
C THR A 120 -5.68 7.39 -13.59
N GLY A 121 -6.86 7.61 -12.99
CA GLY A 121 -7.66 8.79 -13.22
C GLY A 121 -8.27 8.84 -14.62
N TYR A 122 -8.42 7.69 -15.30
CA TYR A 122 -8.97 7.63 -16.66
C TYR A 122 -10.36 8.29 -16.78
N PHE A 123 -11.16 8.21 -15.72
CA PHE A 123 -12.51 8.79 -15.68
C PHE A 123 -12.56 10.21 -15.11
N VAL A 124 -11.43 10.77 -14.66
CA VAL A 124 -11.36 12.11 -14.07
C VAL A 124 -11.48 13.16 -15.17
N ASP A 125 -12.36 14.15 -14.98
CA ASP A 125 -12.69 15.10 -16.04
C ASP A 125 -11.49 15.98 -16.45
N LYS A 126 -10.54 16.23 -15.54
CA LYS A 126 -9.26 16.93 -15.77
C LYS A 126 -8.31 16.17 -16.72
N ASN A 127 -8.46 14.85 -16.80
CA ASN A 127 -7.62 13.98 -17.62
C ASN A 127 -8.22 13.70 -19.01
N ARG A 128 -9.33 14.37 -19.36
CA ARG A 128 -9.96 14.23 -20.69
C ARG A 128 -8.98 14.61 -21.79
N GLY A 129 -8.82 13.70 -22.76
CA GLY A 129 -7.91 13.88 -23.91
C GLY A 129 -6.51 13.30 -23.70
N ALA A 130 -6.15 12.86 -22.49
CA ALA A 130 -4.92 12.11 -22.27
C ALA A 130 -5.08 10.63 -22.65
N SER A 131 -4.03 10.02 -23.20
CA SER A 131 -4.00 8.58 -23.48
C SER A 131 -3.88 7.78 -22.19
N PHE A 132 -4.48 6.58 -22.15
CA PHE A 132 -4.40 5.68 -21.00
C PHE A 132 -2.95 5.36 -20.61
N ILE A 133 -2.05 5.17 -21.57
CA ILE A 133 -0.63 4.88 -21.28
C ILE A 133 0.05 6.06 -20.58
N THR A 134 -0.28 7.29 -20.99
CA THR A 134 0.22 8.51 -20.36
C THR A 134 -0.29 8.63 -18.93
N LEU A 135 -1.57 8.34 -18.71
CA LEU A 135 -2.18 8.36 -17.38
C LEU A 135 -1.62 7.27 -16.46
N LEU A 136 -1.42 6.06 -16.99
CA LEU A 136 -0.79 4.96 -16.28
C LEU A 136 0.64 5.29 -15.87
N GLY A 137 1.45 5.85 -16.77
CA GLY A 137 2.81 6.27 -16.45
C GLY A 137 2.87 7.34 -15.37
N ARG A 138 1.98 8.34 -15.42
CA ARG A 138 1.87 9.38 -14.38
C ARG A 138 1.46 8.80 -13.03
N ALA A 139 0.45 7.94 -13.01
CA ALA A 139 -0.03 7.33 -11.77
C ALA A 139 1.04 6.42 -11.13
N LEU A 140 1.76 5.64 -11.94
CA LEU A 140 2.90 4.85 -11.48
C LEU A 140 4.05 5.71 -10.97
N GLN A 141 4.33 6.85 -11.61
CA GLN A 141 5.38 7.76 -11.16
C GLN A 141 4.99 8.45 -9.84
N LEU A 142 3.72 8.82 -9.65
CA LEU A 142 3.23 9.42 -8.41
C LEU A 142 3.26 8.42 -7.25
N GLU A 143 2.72 7.23 -7.46
CA GLU A 143 2.75 6.18 -6.42
C GLU A 143 4.17 5.67 -6.16
N GLY A 144 5.02 5.66 -7.18
CA GLY A 144 6.43 5.35 -7.04
C GLY A 144 7.22 6.40 -6.27
N LYS A 145 6.77 7.66 -6.22
CA LYS A 145 7.31 8.66 -5.29
C LYS A 145 6.82 8.38 -3.88
N GLU A 146 5.51 8.30 -3.66
CA GLU A 146 4.92 8.04 -2.33
C GLU A 146 5.39 6.71 -1.69
N SER A 147 5.55 5.65 -2.48
CA SER A 147 6.03 4.34 -2.02
C SER A 147 7.56 4.22 -2.11
N GLY A 148 8.19 5.01 -2.98
CA GLY A 148 9.64 5.09 -3.13
C GLY A 148 10.30 5.84 -1.98
N ASP A 149 9.63 6.85 -1.42
CA ASP A 149 10.03 7.52 -0.18
C ASP A 149 10.12 6.51 0.96
N LEU A 150 9.14 5.61 1.09
CA LEU A 150 9.16 4.55 2.10
C LEU A 150 10.28 3.50 1.90
N ILE A 151 10.66 3.22 0.64
CA ILE A 151 11.77 2.30 0.31
C ILE A 151 13.13 3.00 0.44
N ASN A 152 13.23 4.28 0.10
CA ASN A 152 14.39 5.12 0.37
C ASN A 152 14.61 5.26 1.88
N ASP A 153 13.55 5.39 2.66
CA ASP A 153 13.62 5.37 4.12
C ASP A 153 14.18 4.03 4.64
N MET A 154 14.06 2.93 3.88
CA MET A 154 14.61 1.61 4.21
C MET A 154 16.04 1.38 3.70
N LEU A 155 16.58 2.23 2.84
CA LEU A 155 17.93 2.13 2.31
C LEU A 155 18.82 3.16 3.01
N ARG A 156 19.92 2.72 3.64
CA ARG A 156 20.92 3.63 4.20
C ARG A 156 21.41 4.60 3.10
N PRO A 157 21.15 5.91 3.19
CA PRO A 157 21.55 6.85 2.16
C PRO A 157 23.07 7.03 2.11
N LYS A 158 23.59 7.45 0.96
CA LYS A 158 24.98 7.93 0.87
C LYS A 158 25.12 9.14 1.79
N GLY A 159 26.09 9.11 2.70
CA GLY A 159 26.24 10.16 3.71
C GLY A 159 25.29 10.05 4.91
N ALA A 160 24.63 8.91 5.14
CA ALA A 160 23.69 8.71 6.27
C ALA A 160 24.24 9.13 7.64
N ARG A 161 25.55 8.98 7.87
CA ARG A 161 26.20 9.45 9.11
C ARG A 161 26.07 10.97 9.27
N LYS A 162 26.28 11.73 8.19
CA LYS A 162 26.15 13.19 8.19
C LYS A 162 24.70 13.62 8.36
N ILE A 163 23.74 12.86 7.83
CA ILE A 163 22.32 13.12 8.07
C ILE A 163 22.02 13.01 9.56
N ILE A 164 22.45 11.92 10.21
CA ILE A 164 22.29 11.75 11.65
C ILE A 164 23.01 12.86 12.44
N ASP A 165 24.22 13.26 12.04
CA ASP A 165 24.93 14.36 12.67
C ASP A 165 24.18 15.71 12.51
N ILE A 166 23.52 15.94 11.36
CA ILE A 166 22.66 17.10 11.12
C ILE A 166 21.43 17.07 12.04
N LEU A 167 20.72 15.93 12.14
CA LEU A 167 19.54 15.81 13.00
C LEU A 167 19.90 15.99 14.48
N HIS A 168 21.03 15.42 14.93
CA HIS A 168 21.53 15.60 16.28
C HIS A 168 21.87 17.06 16.60
N LYS A 169 22.48 17.77 15.64
CA LYS A 169 22.83 19.18 15.76
C LYS A 169 21.63 20.11 15.60
N LEU A 170 20.59 19.68 14.90
CA LEU A 170 19.31 20.38 14.78
C LEU A 170 18.55 20.36 16.11
N ALA A 171 18.42 19.19 16.76
CA ALA A 171 17.78 19.05 18.06
C ALA A 171 18.48 19.87 19.17
N ALA A 172 19.80 20.07 19.06
CA ALA A 172 20.58 20.83 20.04
C ALA A 172 20.54 22.36 19.83
N ILE A 173 19.67 22.91 18.97
CA ILE A 173 19.62 24.36 18.69
C ILE A 173 18.94 25.15 19.80
N ASP A 174 17.81 24.65 20.30
CA ASP A 174 16.93 25.42 21.20
C ASP A 174 17.24 25.24 22.70
N ASP A 175 18.45 24.75 23.03
CA ASP A 175 18.95 24.51 24.40
C ASP A 175 18.09 23.54 25.23
N ASP A 176 17.19 22.80 24.59
CA ASP A 176 16.39 21.73 25.17
C ASP A 176 16.13 20.66 24.11
N ILE A 177 16.51 19.41 24.38
CA ILE A 177 16.27 18.27 23.49
C ILE A 177 15.05 17.50 24.00
N ALA A 178 14.02 17.38 23.17
CA ALA A 178 12.81 16.64 23.49
C ALA A 178 13.02 15.12 23.36
N GLN A 179 12.20 14.33 24.07
CA GLN A 179 12.29 12.87 23.99
C GLN A 179 11.86 12.35 22.61
N GLU A 180 10.90 13.03 21.99
CA GLU A 180 10.35 12.75 20.66
C GLU A 180 11.43 12.91 19.58
N GLU A 181 12.28 13.93 19.68
CA GLU A 181 13.44 14.15 18.81
C GLU A 181 14.49 13.04 18.98
N ILE A 182 14.76 12.63 20.22
CA ILE A 182 15.69 11.54 20.53
C ILE A 182 15.18 10.23 19.96
N ASP A 183 13.89 9.94 20.13
CA ASP A 183 13.26 8.74 19.60
C ASP A 183 13.31 8.71 18.07
N LEU A 184 13.12 9.86 17.42
CA LEU A 184 13.23 10.01 15.98
C LEU A 184 14.66 9.77 15.48
N ILE A 185 15.66 10.41 16.10
CA ILE A 185 17.08 10.20 15.76
C ILE A 185 17.49 8.74 15.96
N ASN A 186 17.07 8.12 17.07
CA ASN A 186 17.37 6.72 17.36
C ASN A 186 16.73 5.76 16.35
N GLN A 187 15.49 6.04 15.94
CA GLN A 187 14.80 5.25 14.93
C GLN A 187 15.57 5.21 13.60
N PHE A 188 16.05 6.35 13.11
CA PHE A 188 16.86 6.38 11.88
C PHE A 188 18.26 5.80 12.08
N SER A 189 18.87 6.01 13.25
CA SER A 189 20.20 5.49 13.57
C SER A 189 20.22 3.97 13.66
N GLU A 190 19.23 3.37 14.32
CA GLU A 190 19.05 1.92 14.39
C GLU A 190 18.77 1.33 13.00
N LYS A 191 17.89 1.99 12.23
CA LYS A 191 17.51 1.54 10.87
C LYS A 191 18.68 1.56 9.89
N TRP A 192 19.62 2.49 10.05
CA TRP A 192 20.78 2.62 9.16
C TRP A 192 22.07 1.97 9.70
N ASP A 193 21.99 1.30 10.85
CA ASP A 193 23.13 0.69 11.54
C ASP A 193 24.24 1.72 11.77
N ILE A 194 23.87 2.84 12.38
CA ILE A 194 24.75 3.96 12.73
C ILE A 194 24.81 4.08 14.24
N GLU A 195 25.99 3.86 14.81
CA GLU A 195 26.23 4.12 16.22
C GLU A 195 26.17 5.62 16.51
N VAL A 196 25.19 6.01 17.31
CA VAL A 196 25.04 7.37 17.87
C VAL A 196 25.42 7.40 19.35
N PRO A 197 26.02 8.50 19.84
CA PRO A 197 26.22 8.70 21.27
C PRO A 197 24.87 8.81 22.00
N ASP A 198 24.83 8.35 23.25
CA ASP A 198 23.62 8.35 24.10
C ASP A 198 23.11 9.78 24.31
N ILE A 199 21.97 10.11 23.70
CA ILE A 199 21.33 11.43 23.80
C ILE A 199 20.37 11.39 24.98
N LYS A 200 20.47 12.37 25.88
CA LYS A 200 19.58 12.50 27.03
C LYS A 200 18.61 13.66 26.84
N PRO A 201 17.34 13.50 27.26
CA PRO A 201 16.38 14.59 27.22
C PRO A 201 16.82 15.72 28.14
N GLY A 202 16.50 16.96 27.76
CA GLY A 202 16.89 18.17 28.48
C GLY A 202 18.01 18.95 27.79
N LYS A 203 18.72 19.77 28.57
CA LYS A 203 19.76 20.66 28.04
C LYS A 203 20.88 19.89 27.32
N PRO A 204 21.22 20.24 26.08
CA PRO A 204 22.32 19.62 25.35
C PRO A 204 23.66 19.90 26.03
N GLU A 205 24.62 18.97 25.90
CA GLU A 205 26.00 19.19 26.38
C GLU A 205 26.69 20.33 25.61
N GLU A 206 26.28 20.57 24.37
CA GLU A 206 26.75 21.66 23.51
C GLU A 206 25.59 22.23 22.69
N VAL A 207 25.21 23.48 22.96
CA VAL A 207 24.23 24.22 22.15
C VAL A 207 24.80 24.49 20.76
N THR A 208 24.04 24.11 19.74
CA THR A 208 24.47 24.27 18.35
C THR A 208 24.07 25.62 17.80
N ASN A 209 24.93 26.24 16.99
CA ASN A 209 24.58 27.45 16.25
C ASN A 209 24.23 27.16 14.78
N LEU A 210 23.41 28.04 14.19
CA LEU A 210 22.96 27.93 12.80
C LEU A 210 24.12 27.94 11.78
N VAL A 211 25.27 28.52 12.13
CA VAL A 211 26.47 28.55 11.26
C VAL A 211 27.10 27.15 11.17
N GLN A 212 27.18 26.42 12.29
CA GLN A 212 27.64 25.05 12.36
C GLN A 212 26.68 24.10 11.65
N LEU A 213 25.36 24.25 11.86
CA LEU A 213 24.35 23.45 11.17
C LEU A 213 24.45 23.64 9.64
N LYS A 214 24.53 24.89 9.17
CA LYS A 214 24.73 25.19 7.75
C LYS A 214 26.00 24.55 7.19
N GLY A 215 27.08 24.53 7.98
CA GLY A 215 28.34 23.87 7.61
C GLY A 215 28.18 22.36 7.42
N LEU A 216 27.41 21.70 8.28
CA LEU A 216 27.13 20.25 8.18
C LEU A 216 26.26 19.93 6.97
N VAL A 217 25.20 20.71 6.74
CA VAL A 217 24.34 20.58 5.56
C VAL A 217 25.16 20.77 4.28
N GLN A 218 26.02 21.80 4.22
CA GLN A 218 26.91 22.01 3.08
C GLN A 218 27.88 20.84 2.91
N SER A 219 28.48 20.34 4.01
CA SER A 219 29.39 19.19 3.96
C SER A 219 28.73 17.90 3.50
N TYR A 220 27.42 17.74 3.74
CA TYR A 220 26.63 16.64 3.20
C TYR A 220 26.36 16.83 1.69
N LEU A 221 25.95 18.03 1.27
CA LEU A 221 25.70 18.34 -0.14
C LEU A 221 26.98 18.24 -1.00
N ASP A 222 28.14 18.56 -0.43
CA ASP A 222 29.45 18.44 -1.09
C ASP A 222 29.84 16.97 -1.38
N GLU A 223 29.19 15.98 -0.74
CA GLU A 223 29.36 14.55 -1.08
C GLU A 223 28.68 14.15 -2.39
N GLY A 224 27.86 15.05 -2.95
CA GLY A 224 27.06 14.80 -4.14
C GLY A 224 25.99 13.73 -3.93
N PRO A 225 25.10 13.86 -2.91
CA PRO A 225 23.96 12.97 -2.79
C PRO A 225 23.05 13.08 -4.02
N ASP A 226 22.40 11.97 -4.37
CA ASP A 226 21.39 11.94 -5.42
C ASP A 226 20.23 12.89 -5.03
N THR A 227 19.59 13.57 -6.00
CA THR A 227 18.60 14.63 -5.72
C THR A 227 17.45 14.14 -4.83
N ASP A 228 16.98 12.92 -5.05
CA ASP A 228 15.91 12.30 -4.24
C ASP A 228 16.33 12.11 -2.77
N VAL A 229 17.63 11.84 -2.52
CA VAL A 229 18.18 11.67 -1.16
C VAL A 229 18.39 13.03 -0.47
N ALA A 230 18.67 14.07 -1.25
CA ALA A 230 18.72 15.44 -0.74
C ALA A 230 17.32 15.99 -0.41
N GLU A 231 16.30 15.63 -1.20
CA GLU A 231 14.89 15.91 -0.88
C GLU A 231 14.47 15.20 0.43
N GLY A 232 14.83 13.93 0.61
CA GLY A 232 14.57 13.22 1.87
C GLY A 232 15.20 13.87 3.12
N LEU A 233 16.36 14.53 3.01
CA LEU A 233 16.92 15.30 4.13
C LEU A 233 16.02 16.49 4.52
N VAL A 234 15.40 17.16 3.54
CA VAL A 234 14.47 18.27 3.81
C VAL A 234 13.26 17.76 4.56
N ASP A 235 12.72 16.60 4.17
CA ASP A 235 11.57 15.98 4.83
C ASP A 235 11.90 15.54 6.26
N LEU A 236 13.09 14.98 6.50
CA LEU A 236 13.55 14.64 7.84
C LEU A 236 13.74 15.87 8.75
N ILE A 237 14.23 16.98 8.20
CA ILE A 237 14.34 18.25 8.94
C ILE A 237 12.95 18.78 9.31
N ASN A 238 11.99 18.72 8.37
CA ASN A 238 10.61 19.13 8.65
C ASN A 238 9.94 18.23 9.70
N LEU A 239 10.19 16.92 9.64
CA LEU A 239 9.66 15.96 10.62
C LEU A 239 10.23 16.18 12.03
N MET A 240 11.53 16.51 12.14
CA MET A 240 12.13 16.92 13.41
C MET A 240 11.48 18.21 13.95
N ALA A 241 11.27 19.21 13.08
CA ALA A 241 10.61 20.45 13.48
C ALA A 241 9.15 20.24 13.91
N GLU A 242 8.44 19.28 13.31
CA GLU A 242 7.09 18.91 13.73
C GLU A 242 7.08 18.10 15.04
N ALA A 243 8.14 17.34 15.32
CA ALA A 243 8.31 16.63 16.59
C ALA A 243 8.63 17.56 17.77
N ASP A 244 9.18 18.75 17.50
CA ASP A 244 9.46 19.83 18.46
C ASP A 244 8.21 20.65 18.83
N ASP A 245 7.23 20.76 17.92
CA ASP A 245 5.94 21.44 18.20
C ASP A 245 5.09 20.60 19.18
N GLU A 246 5.24 20.87 20.48
CA GLU A 246 4.28 20.43 21.51
C GLU A 246 2.85 20.79 21.07
N VAL A 247 2.02 19.77 20.82
CA VAL A 247 0.56 19.94 20.74
C VAL A 247 0.07 20.32 22.14
N THR A 248 0.05 21.63 22.42
CA THR A 248 -0.64 22.22 23.57
C THR A 248 -2.09 22.54 23.26
#